data_AF-V2WRI7-F1
#
_entry.id   AF-V2WRI7-F1
#
_cell.length_a   1.000
_cell.length_b   1.000
_cell.length_c   1.000
_cell.angle_alpha   90.00
_cell.angle_beta   90.00
_cell.angle_gamma   90.00
#
_symmetry.space_group_name_H-M   'P 1'
#
loop_
_entity.id
_entity.type
_entity.pdbx_description
1 polymer ?
#
loop_
_entity_poly.entity_id
_entity_poly.type
_entity_poly.pdbx_seq_one_letter_code
_entity_poly.pdbx_strand_id
1 'polypeptide(L)'
;MAARLFSGLLSALTFAQICTGGPILPRQSASQITRVNLAANTGNSVHRASGILYGVPDNGGQIPSSFYTDMGFNYLSAGGAQHPNGGGWVKDGYTARFQSSLANYRTAKQYGAGFILKMSDLWGADGQSISQWPGDNGDWTEFDHFLTQLVSDLKANSMTDLKLLIWNEPDLSIFWARSQDQYENMWSHAVRFLRSNLAGVPIAGPSMAFRPATSNTWWTRFLQKVKNDNTAPDVYSWHLEGDTNDATNDLQFSHDNMVNMLNSYGLHIGEFVIDEYANQDEQQPGGAAWWIANFERWN
;
A
#
# COMPACT_ATOMS: atom_id res chain seq x y z
N MET A 1 70.68 39.20 61.48
CA MET A 1 69.90 38.28 60.62
C MET A 1 68.95 39.14 59.80
N ALA A 2 69.28 39.35 58.53
CA ALA A 2 68.56 40.20 57.60
C ALA A 2 67.69 39.34 56.68
N ALA A 3 66.50 39.81 56.33
CA ALA A 3 65.92 39.58 55.00
C ALA A 3 64.66 40.46 54.83
N ARG A 4 64.79 41.48 53.98
CA ARG A 4 63.71 42.22 53.34
C ARG A 4 63.72 41.85 51.85
N LEU A 5 62.52 41.66 51.29
CA LEU A 5 62.06 42.02 49.94
C LEU A 5 62.88 41.57 48.70
N PHE A 6 62.27 40.88 47.73
CA PHE A 6 61.80 41.46 46.46
C PHE A 6 61.28 40.41 45.46
N SER A 7 60.08 40.69 44.95
CA SER A 7 59.53 40.46 43.61
C SER A 7 59.55 39.09 42.93
N GLY A 8 58.34 38.55 42.73
CA GLY A 8 58.04 37.63 41.65
C GLY A 8 57.95 38.34 40.30
N LEU A 9 58.46 37.67 39.27
CA LEU A 9 58.03 37.82 37.90
C LEU A 9 57.47 36.45 37.48
N LEU A 10 56.14 36.36 37.38
CA LEU A 10 55.47 35.27 36.70
C LEU A 10 55.21 35.75 35.26
N SER A 11 55.96 35.21 34.30
CA SER A 11 55.71 35.47 32.88
C SER A 11 54.38 34.83 32.48
N ALA A 12 53.33 35.65 32.33
CA ALA A 12 52.08 35.21 31.72
C ALA A 12 52.28 35.11 30.20
N LEU A 13 52.51 33.90 29.69
CA LEU A 13 52.34 33.61 28.27
C LEU A 13 50.84 33.63 27.95
N THR A 14 50.35 34.75 27.42
CA THR A 14 49.05 34.81 26.75
C THR A 14 49.13 34.01 25.45
N PHE A 15 48.62 32.78 25.45
CA PHE A 15 48.26 32.08 24.22
C PHE A 15 47.04 32.79 23.62
N ALA A 16 47.25 33.59 22.59
CA ALA A 16 46.15 34.02 21.73
C ALA A 16 45.67 32.78 20.95
N GLN A 17 44.59 32.15 21.41
CA GLN A 17 43.85 31.22 20.56
C GLN A 17 43.27 32.01 19.40
N ILE A 18 43.94 31.94 18.25
CA ILE A 18 43.37 32.34 16.98
C ILE A 18 42.27 31.31 16.70
N CYS A 19 41.01 31.66 16.99
CA CYS A 19 39.88 30.92 16.48
C CYS A 19 39.88 31.06 14.96
N THR A 20 40.47 30.11 14.25
CA THR A 20 40.28 29.97 12.82
C THR A 20 38.82 29.58 12.61
N GLY A 21 38.00 30.53 12.16
CA GLY A 21 36.65 30.22 11.69
C GLY A 21 36.76 29.15 10.62
N GLY A 22 36.08 28.02 10.83
CA GLY A 22 35.97 26.99 9.79
C GLY A 22 35.40 27.59 8.50
N PRO A 23 35.65 26.97 7.33
CA PRO A 23 35.06 27.44 6.09
C PRO A 23 33.55 27.57 6.24
N ILE A 24 32.97 28.68 5.77
CA ILE A 24 31.52 28.85 5.68
C ILE A 24 31.02 27.78 4.69
N LEU A 25 30.50 26.68 5.23
CA LEU A 25 29.87 25.66 4.42
C LEU A 25 28.50 26.18 3.96
N PRO A 26 28.11 25.99 2.69
CA PRO A 26 26.75 26.23 2.26
C PRO A 26 25.79 25.46 3.18
N ARG A 27 24.81 26.15 3.76
CA ARG A 27 23.79 25.53 4.62
C ARG A 27 22.95 24.48 3.86
N GLN A 28 22.88 24.60 2.54
CA GLN A 28 22.15 23.71 1.64
C GLN A 28 23.01 23.36 0.41
N SER A 29 23.04 22.09 0.04
CA SER A 29 23.54 21.62 -1.26
C SER A 29 22.43 21.69 -2.33
N ALA A 30 22.82 21.64 -3.61
CA ALA A 30 21.84 21.60 -4.72
C ALA A 30 20.87 20.41 -4.60
N SER A 31 21.27 19.31 -3.96
CA SER A 31 20.43 18.15 -3.66
C SER A 31 19.36 18.39 -2.58
N GLN A 32 19.38 19.54 -1.90
CA GLN A 32 18.41 19.92 -0.86
C GLN A 32 17.47 21.04 -1.31
N ILE A 33 17.48 21.38 -2.60
CA ILE A 33 16.66 22.45 -3.17
C ILE A 33 15.51 21.83 -3.97
N THR A 34 14.30 21.94 -3.45
CA THR A 34 13.07 21.67 -4.22
C THR A 34 12.73 22.88 -5.07
N ARG A 35 12.54 22.68 -6.38
CA ARG A 35 12.11 23.73 -7.32
C ARG A 35 10.65 23.54 -7.67
N VAL A 36 9.87 24.60 -7.51
CA VAL A 36 8.47 24.64 -7.95
C VAL A 36 8.39 25.58 -9.15
N ASN A 37 7.91 25.06 -10.28
CA ASN A 37 7.64 25.86 -11.47
C ASN A 37 6.15 26.23 -11.50
N LEU A 38 5.80 27.44 -11.07
CA LEU A 38 4.40 27.92 -11.04
C LEU A 38 3.76 28.06 -12.43
N ALA A 39 4.56 28.02 -13.51
CA ALA A 39 4.06 28.00 -14.89
C ALA A 39 3.78 26.58 -15.41
N ALA A 40 4.23 25.53 -14.71
CA ALA A 40 3.94 24.14 -15.06
C ALA A 40 2.68 23.67 -14.34
N ASN A 41 1.60 23.47 -15.09
CA ASN A 41 0.35 22.92 -14.57
C ASN A 41 0.34 21.39 -14.75
N THR A 42 0.25 20.65 -13.64
CA THR A 42 0.17 19.18 -13.61
C THR A 42 -1.26 18.67 -13.36
N GLY A 43 -2.27 19.53 -13.55
CA GLY A 43 -3.67 19.23 -13.31
C GLY A 43 -4.17 19.67 -11.93
N ASN A 44 -5.46 19.42 -11.68
CA ASN A 44 -6.05 19.64 -10.37
C ASN A 44 -5.56 18.57 -9.40
N SER A 45 -5.36 18.92 -8.13
CA SER A 45 -5.06 17.90 -7.13
C SER A 45 -6.25 16.98 -6.95
N VAL A 46 -5.99 15.66 -6.96
CA VAL A 46 -7.02 14.62 -6.75
C VAL A 46 -6.75 13.77 -5.52
N HIS A 47 -5.77 14.19 -4.70
CA HIS A 47 -5.51 13.66 -3.37
C HIS A 47 -5.16 12.18 -3.43
N ARG A 48 -4.27 11.81 -4.38
CA ARG A 48 -3.93 10.41 -4.69
C ARG A 48 -3.31 9.65 -3.52
N ALA A 49 -2.69 10.36 -2.58
CA ALA A 49 -2.12 9.79 -1.36
C ALA A 49 -3.04 9.96 -0.13
N SER A 50 -4.29 10.41 -0.29
CA SER A 50 -5.25 10.49 0.81
C SER A 50 -6.00 9.17 0.97
N GLY A 51 -5.24 8.08 1.02
CA GLY A 51 -5.72 6.72 1.24
C GLY A 51 -5.52 6.29 2.69
N ILE A 52 -6.33 5.34 3.16
CA ILE A 52 -6.13 4.70 4.45
C ILE A 52 -6.22 3.19 4.26
N LEU A 53 -5.21 2.46 4.73
CA LEU A 53 -5.28 1.02 4.94
C LEU A 53 -5.78 0.78 6.37
N TYR A 54 -6.90 0.09 6.50
CA TYR A 54 -7.60 -0.06 7.78
C TYR A 54 -7.85 1.31 8.45
N GLY A 55 -7.94 1.38 9.78
CA GLY A 55 -7.94 2.67 10.50
C GLY A 55 -9.27 3.45 10.53
N VAL A 56 -10.30 3.01 9.81
CA VAL A 56 -11.66 3.51 9.97
C VAL A 56 -12.43 2.63 10.96
N PRO A 57 -12.94 3.18 12.08
CA PRO A 57 -13.71 2.41 13.04
C PRO A 57 -15.02 1.86 12.47
N ASP A 58 -15.42 0.68 12.93
CA ASP A 58 -16.71 0.06 12.54
C ASP A 58 -17.91 0.89 13.02
N ASN A 59 -17.76 1.59 14.14
CA ASN A 59 -18.79 2.44 14.72
C ASN A 59 -18.51 3.90 14.33
N GLY A 60 -19.49 4.55 13.69
CA GLY A 60 -19.41 5.95 13.32
C GLY A 60 -19.27 6.90 14.53
N GLY A 61 -18.83 8.13 14.25
CA GLY A 61 -18.76 9.21 15.24
C GLY A 61 -17.52 9.23 16.14
N GLN A 62 -16.60 8.27 16.00
CA GLN A 62 -15.32 8.27 16.73
C GLN A 62 -14.30 9.24 16.11
N ILE A 63 -14.32 9.39 14.78
CA ILE A 63 -13.47 10.33 14.04
C ILE A 63 -14.35 11.52 13.61
N PRO A 64 -14.02 12.76 14.00
CA PRO A 64 -14.73 13.94 13.53
C PRO A 64 -14.75 14.02 12.00
N SER A 65 -15.90 14.39 11.42
CA SER A 65 -16.11 14.41 9.96
C SER A 65 -15.08 15.25 9.20
N SER A 66 -14.58 16.32 9.82
CA SER A 66 -13.56 17.20 9.24
C SER A 66 -12.27 16.47 8.89
N PHE A 67 -11.91 15.42 9.64
CA PHE A 67 -10.71 14.63 9.31
C PHE A 67 -10.89 13.81 8.03
N TYR A 68 -12.10 13.49 7.61
CA TYR A 68 -12.35 12.87 6.30
C TYR A 68 -12.47 13.91 5.19
N THR A 69 -13.19 15.00 5.43
CA THR A 69 -13.44 16.02 4.38
C THR A 69 -12.21 16.85 4.06
N ASP A 70 -11.44 17.26 5.07
CA ASP A 70 -10.40 18.27 4.90
C ASP A 70 -9.10 17.66 4.35
N MET A 71 -8.87 16.36 4.60
CA MET A 71 -7.76 15.62 3.98
C MET A 71 -8.07 15.19 2.53
N GLY A 72 -9.30 15.40 2.06
CA GLY A 72 -9.85 14.86 0.82
C GLY A 72 -9.69 13.35 0.72
N PHE A 73 -10.30 12.64 1.68
CA PHE A 73 -10.32 11.19 1.77
C PHE A 73 -10.70 10.54 0.43
N ASN A 74 -9.75 9.83 -0.17
CA ASN A 74 -9.84 9.38 -1.56
C ASN A 74 -10.17 7.89 -1.66
N TYR A 75 -9.52 7.04 -0.86
CA TYR A 75 -9.85 5.62 -0.80
C TYR A 75 -9.60 5.00 0.57
N LEU A 76 -10.33 3.92 0.84
CA LEU A 76 -10.13 3.05 1.98
C LEU A 76 -9.89 1.62 1.50
N SER A 77 -8.80 1.01 1.95
CA SER A 77 -8.50 -0.40 1.73
C SER A 77 -8.72 -1.18 3.03
N ALA A 78 -9.60 -2.18 3.02
CA ALA A 78 -9.88 -2.98 4.21
C ALA A 78 -10.56 -4.32 3.86
N GLY A 79 -10.37 -5.33 4.71
CA GLY A 79 -11.12 -6.59 4.67
C GLY A 79 -11.44 -7.17 6.05
N GLY A 80 -11.34 -6.35 7.10
CA GLY A 80 -11.75 -6.69 8.46
C GLY A 80 -10.68 -7.40 9.30
N ALA A 81 -9.43 -7.47 8.84
CA ALA A 81 -8.32 -8.08 9.59
C ALA A 81 -8.08 -7.41 10.97
N GLN A 82 -8.43 -6.13 11.12
CA GLN A 82 -8.36 -5.40 12.39
C GLN A 82 -9.37 -5.86 13.47
N HIS A 83 -10.35 -6.68 13.09
CA HIS A 83 -11.42 -7.07 14.00
C HIS A 83 -10.94 -8.17 14.99
N PRO A 84 -11.10 -7.98 16.32
CA PRO A 84 -10.49 -8.85 17.33
C PRO A 84 -11.00 -10.31 17.32
N ASN A 85 -12.21 -10.52 16.83
CA ASN A 85 -12.83 -11.86 16.75
C ASN A 85 -12.76 -12.50 15.35
N GLY A 86 -12.04 -11.89 14.41
CA GLY A 86 -12.14 -12.29 13.01
C GLY A 86 -10.92 -13.08 12.61
N GLY A 87 -10.97 -14.39 12.47
CA GLY A 87 -9.92 -15.16 11.79
C GLY A 87 -10.22 -15.42 10.29
N GLY A 88 -11.20 -14.72 9.73
CA GLY A 88 -11.72 -14.92 8.38
C GLY A 88 -12.51 -16.23 8.22
N TRP A 89 -12.83 -16.57 6.98
CA TRP A 89 -13.54 -17.79 6.58
C TRP A 89 -12.97 -19.05 7.23
N VAL A 90 -11.66 -19.25 7.15
CA VAL A 90 -10.99 -20.49 7.60
C VAL A 90 -10.91 -20.64 9.13
N LYS A 91 -11.47 -19.69 9.88
CA LYS A 91 -11.54 -19.71 11.35
C LYS A 91 -12.91 -19.24 11.86
N ASP A 92 -13.97 -19.46 11.08
CA ASP A 92 -15.35 -19.09 11.42
C ASP A 92 -15.59 -17.58 11.72
N GLY A 93 -14.64 -16.73 11.31
CA GLY A 93 -14.64 -15.28 11.56
C GLY A 93 -15.17 -14.44 10.41
N TYR A 94 -15.62 -15.07 9.32
CA TYR A 94 -16.07 -14.37 8.10
C TYR A 94 -17.14 -13.30 8.38
N THR A 95 -18.20 -13.67 9.10
CA THR A 95 -19.32 -12.74 9.37
C THR A 95 -18.85 -11.48 10.08
N ALA A 96 -17.98 -11.60 11.08
CA ALA A 96 -17.45 -10.45 11.81
C ALA A 96 -16.59 -9.55 10.91
N ARG A 97 -15.69 -10.14 10.12
CA ARG A 97 -14.86 -9.37 9.18
C ARG A 97 -15.70 -8.69 8.10
N PHE A 98 -16.69 -9.38 7.54
CA PHE A 98 -17.59 -8.80 6.54
C PHE A 98 -18.40 -7.63 7.10
N GLN A 99 -18.93 -7.72 8.32
CA GLN A 99 -19.65 -6.60 8.95
C GLN A 99 -18.75 -5.39 9.20
N SER A 100 -17.49 -5.61 9.61
CA SER A 100 -16.49 -4.55 9.72
C SER A 100 -16.21 -3.90 8.35
N SER A 101 -15.96 -4.70 7.32
CA SER A 101 -15.78 -4.22 5.94
C SER A 101 -16.99 -3.44 5.41
N LEU A 102 -18.21 -3.89 5.71
CA LEU A 102 -19.45 -3.20 5.33
C LEU A 102 -19.59 -1.84 6.03
N ALA A 103 -19.24 -1.76 7.31
CA ALA A 103 -19.23 -0.49 8.04
C ALA A 103 -18.20 0.49 7.45
N ASN A 104 -16.99 -0.01 7.17
CA ASN A 104 -15.92 0.74 6.51
C ASN A 104 -16.33 1.22 5.10
N TYR A 105 -16.95 0.35 4.29
CA TYR A 105 -17.52 0.70 2.99
C TYR A 105 -18.53 1.85 3.11
N ARG A 106 -19.47 1.76 4.04
CA ARG A 106 -20.47 2.82 4.27
C ARG A 106 -19.82 4.15 4.64
N THR A 107 -18.80 4.14 5.50
CA THR A 107 -18.04 5.35 5.85
C THR A 107 -17.30 5.93 4.65
N ALA A 108 -16.63 5.10 3.85
CA ALA A 108 -15.98 5.56 2.61
C ALA A 108 -16.99 6.23 1.67
N LYS A 109 -18.14 5.58 1.43
CA LYS A 109 -19.21 6.15 0.59
C LYS A 109 -19.80 7.45 1.17
N GLN A 110 -19.98 7.53 2.49
CA GLN A 110 -20.50 8.73 3.16
C GLN A 110 -19.64 9.97 2.88
N TYR A 111 -18.32 9.79 2.78
CA TYR A 111 -17.37 10.89 2.55
C TYR A 111 -16.83 10.96 1.11
N GLY A 112 -17.42 10.20 0.18
CA GLY A 112 -17.08 10.25 -1.24
C GLY A 112 -15.82 9.48 -1.64
N ALA A 113 -15.23 8.70 -0.72
CA ALA A 113 -14.05 7.88 -1.01
C ALA A 113 -14.42 6.59 -1.76
N GLY A 114 -13.47 6.07 -2.54
CA GLY A 114 -13.50 4.72 -3.06
C GLY A 114 -13.25 3.67 -1.98
N PHE A 115 -13.62 2.43 -2.25
CA PHE A 115 -13.39 1.31 -1.34
C PHE A 115 -12.71 0.15 -2.07
N ILE A 116 -11.65 -0.38 -1.48
CA ILE A 116 -10.93 -1.57 -1.94
C ILE A 116 -11.16 -2.65 -0.89
N LEU A 117 -11.88 -3.71 -1.28
CA LEU A 117 -12.16 -4.84 -0.39
C LEU A 117 -11.06 -5.90 -0.53
N LYS A 118 -10.29 -6.11 0.53
CA LYS A 118 -9.26 -7.17 0.60
C LYS A 118 -9.90 -8.52 0.89
N MET A 119 -9.99 -9.37 -0.13
CA MET A 119 -10.62 -10.68 0.00
C MET A 119 -9.78 -11.68 0.82
N SER A 120 -8.44 -11.55 0.79
CA SER A 120 -7.55 -12.38 1.62
C SER A 120 -7.83 -12.22 3.11
N ASP A 121 -8.19 -11.02 3.57
CA ASP A 121 -8.61 -10.80 4.96
C ASP A 121 -9.91 -11.54 5.24
N LEU A 122 -10.91 -11.42 4.38
CA LEU A 122 -12.18 -12.14 4.58
C LEU A 122 -11.99 -13.66 4.56
N TRP A 123 -11.03 -14.16 3.79
CA TRP A 123 -10.61 -15.57 3.83
C TRP A 123 -9.92 -15.93 5.16
N GLY A 124 -9.09 -15.04 5.70
CA GLY A 124 -8.32 -15.22 6.93
C GLY A 124 -6.80 -15.25 6.73
N ALA A 125 -6.31 -14.99 5.52
CA ALA A 125 -4.89 -14.92 5.17
C ALA A 125 -4.35 -13.49 5.35
N ASP A 126 -4.26 -13.04 6.60
CA ASP A 126 -3.85 -11.68 7.00
C ASP A 126 -2.50 -11.65 7.73
N GLY A 127 -1.61 -12.59 7.39
CA GLY A 127 -0.31 -12.77 8.05
C GLY A 127 -0.37 -13.68 9.29
N GLN A 128 -1.57 -14.08 9.72
CA GLN A 128 -1.75 -15.11 10.74
C GLN A 128 -1.64 -16.52 10.14
N SER A 129 -1.17 -17.48 10.94
CA SER A 129 -1.16 -18.89 10.52
C SER A 129 -2.59 -19.40 10.27
N ILE A 130 -2.81 -20.04 9.13
CA ILE A 130 -4.07 -20.67 8.74
C ILE A 130 -3.85 -22.12 8.30
N SER A 131 -4.86 -22.95 8.51
CA SER A 131 -4.81 -24.38 8.22
C SER A 131 -5.13 -24.75 6.77
N GLN A 132 -5.77 -23.84 6.03
CA GLN A 132 -6.30 -24.12 4.70
C GLN A 132 -6.04 -22.96 3.74
N TRP A 133 -5.55 -23.31 2.56
CA TRP A 133 -5.34 -22.38 1.44
C TRP A 133 -6.22 -22.78 0.26
N PRO A 134 -6.68 -21.81 -0.56
CA PRO A 134 -7.44 -22.13 -1.76
C PRO A 134 -6.70 -23.10 -2.68
N GLY A 135 -7.37 -24.18 -3.09
CA GLY A 135 -6.81 -25.18 -4.02
C GLY A 135 -5.91 -26.22 -3.37
N ASP A 136 -5.82 -26.28 -2.04
CA ASP A 136 -5.07 -27.32 -1.34
C ASP A 136 -5.53 -28.72 -1.78
N ASN A 137 -4.58 -29.58 -2.13
CA ASN A 137 -4.83 -30.92 -2.69
C ASN A 137 -5.67 -30.94 -3.98
N GLY A 138 -5.76 -29.81 -4.70
CA GLY A 138 -6.61 -29.67 -5.87
C GLY A 138 -8.08 -29.47 -5.54
N ASP A 139 -8.43 -29.23 -4.27
CA ASP A 139 -9.80 -29.00 -3.81
C ASP A 139 -10.09 -27.49 -3.70
N TRP A 140 -11.11 -27.05 -4.41
CA TRP A 140 -11.58 -25.67 -4.46
C TRP A 140 -12.88 -25.45 -3.67
N THR A 141 -13.47 -26.50 -3.09
CA THR A 141 -14.82 -26.49 -2.52
C THR A 141 -15.03 -25.38 -1.50
N GLU A 142 -14.14 -25.25 -0.52
CA GLU A 142 -14.26 -24.20 0.49
C GLU A 142 -14.01 -22.79 -0.05
N PHE A 143 -13.14 -22.67 -1.05
CA PHE A 143 -12.94 -21.39 -1.71
C PHE A 143 -14.17 -21.00 -2.54
N ASP A 144 -14.83 -21.96 -3.19
CA ASP A 144 -16.10 -21.75 -3.91
C ASP A 144 -17.24 -21.37 -2.96
N HIS A 145 -17.33 -22.01 -1.78
CA HIS A 145 -18.27 -21.62 -0.73
C HIS A 145 -18.01 -20.18 -0.27
N PHE A 146 -16.76 -19.82 0.00
CA PHE A 146 -16.36 -18.47 0.36
C PHE A 146 -16.76 -17.44 -0.71
N LEU A 147 -16.41 -17.68 -1.98
CA LEU A 147 -16.74 -16.78 -3.08
C LEU A 147 -18.26 -16.64 -3.26
N THR A 148 -19.00 -17.73 -3.13
CA THR A 148 -20.47 -17.74 -3.20
C THR A 148 -21.09 -16.91 -2.09
N GLN A 149 -20.62 -17.08 -0.85
CA GLN A 149 -21.08 -16.29 0.29
C GLN A 149 -20.75 -14.81 0.09
N LEU A 150 -19.52 -14.50 -0.31
CA LEU A 150 -19.08 -13.13 -0.56
C LEU A 150 -19.93 -12.43 -1.62
N VAL A 151 -20.15 -13.06 -2.78
CA VAL A 151 -21.02 -12.50 -3.82
C VAL A 151 -22.44 -12.27 -3.31
N SER A 152 -22.98 -13.23 -2.55
CA SER A 152 -24.32 -13.12 -1.97
C SER A 152 -24.43 -11.90 -1.04
N ASP A 153 -23.47 -11.74 -0.12
CA ASP A 153 -23.50 -10.66 0.87
C ASP A 153 -23.20 -9.29 0.25
N LEU A 154 -22.31 -9.21 -0.74
CA LEU A 154 -22.08 -7.99 -1.49
C LEU A 154 -23.36 -7.51 -2.19
N LYS A 155 -24.08 -8.43 -2.86
CA LYS A 155 -25.38 -8.12 -3.49
C LYS A 155 -26.44 -7.72 -2.47
N ALA A 156 -26.57 -8.49 -1.39
CA ALA A 156 -27.55 -8.23 -0.34
C ALA A 156 -27.36 -6.85 0.32
N ASN A 157 -26.13 -6.36 0.36
CA ASN A 157 -25.77 -5.07 0.96
C ASN A 157 -25.53 -3.95 -0.06
N SER A 158 -25.80 -4.18 -1.35
CA SER A 158 -25.56 -3.20 -2.43
C SER A 158 -24.11 -2.70 -2.50
N MET A 159 -23.16 -3.55 -2.11
CA MET A 159 -21.72 -3.30 -2.23
C MET A 159 -21.27 -3.66 -3.64
N THR A 160 -21.58 -2.80 -4.62
CA THR A 160 -21.16 -2.99 -6.03
C THR A 160 -20.26 -1.88 -6.55
N ASP A 161 -20.19 -0.76 -5.83
CA ASP A 161 -19.30 0.37 -6.15
C ASP A 161 -18.02 0.32 -5.31
N LEU A 162 -17.17 -0.67 -5.62
CA LEU A 162 -15.88 -0.93 -4.97
C LEU A 162 -14.93 -1.69 -5.91
N LYS A 163 -13.68 -1.82 -5.51
CA LYS A 163 -12.69 -2.70 -6.16
C LYS A 163 -12.49 -3.97 -5.34
N LEU A 164 -12.48 -5.13 -5.98
CA LEU A 164 -12.21 -6.41 -5.33
C LEU A 164 -10.74 -6.78 -5.47
N LEU A 165 -9.97 -6.63 -4.38
CA LEU A 165 -8.58 -7.04 -4.31
C LEU A 165 -8.54 -8.51 -3.87
N ILE A 166 -8.21 -9.41 -4.81
CA ILE A 166 -8.36 -10.87 -4.60
C ILE A 166 -7.44 -11.38 -3.49
N TRP A 167 -6.19 -10.92 -3.44
CA TRP A 167 -5.22 -11.40 -2.47
C TRP A 167 -4.17 -10.35 -2.15
N ASN A 168 -3.71 -10.32 -0.90
CA ASN A 168 -2.63 -9.45 -0.44
C ASN A 168 -1.28 -10.18 -0.51
N GLU A 169 -0.25 -9.52 -1.06
CA GLU A 169 1.17 -9.90 -0.97
C GLU A 169 1.48 -11.40 -1.13
N PRO A 170 1.01 -12.04 -2.22
CA PRO A 170 1.18 -13.47 -2.41
C PRO A 170 2.66 -13.87 -2.58
N ASP A 171 3.54 -12.92 -2.84
CA ASP A 171 5.00 -13.09 -2.91
C ASP A 171 5.70 -13.13 -1.55
N LEU A 172 4.95 -12.97 -0.45
CA LEU A 172 5.41 -13.20 0.92
C LEU A 172 4.77 -14.45 1.52
N SER A 173 5.59 -15.34 2.09
CA SER A 173 5.13 -16.64 2.61
C SER A 173 4.15 -16.55 3.78
N ILE A 174 4.12 -15.41 4.48
CA ILE A 174 3.15 -15.14 5.55
C ILE A 174 1.74 -14.86 5.02
N PHE A 175 1.61 -14.38 3.79
CA PHE A 175 0.34 -14.09 3.13
C PHE A 175 -0.02 -15.12 2.05
N TRP A 176 0.95 -15.93 1.61
CA TRP A 176 0.71 -17.11 0.76
C TRP A 176 1.76 -18.20 0.98
N ALA A 177 1.38 -19.25 1.70
CA ALA A 177 2.28 -20.35 2.06
C ALA A 177 2.25 -21.54 1.08
N ARG A 178 1.93 -21.29 -0.20
CA ARG A 178 1.82 -22.33 -1.24
C ARG A 178 2.65 -21.96 -2.47
N SER A 179 2.71 -22.85 -3.45
CA SER A 179 3.45 -22.58 -4.68
C SER A 179 2.83 -21.40 -5.42
N GLN A 180 3.67 -20.72 -6.21
CA GLN A 180 3.21 -19.66 -7.09
C GLN A 180 2.21 -20.18 -8.15
N ASP A 181 2.40 -21.41 -8.65
CA ASP A 181 1.42 -22.05 -9.57
C ASP A 181 0.03 -22.16 -8.93
N GLN A 182 -0.04 -22.49 -7.63
CA GLN A 182 -1.31 -22.57 -6.92
C GLN A 182 -1.95 -21.19 -6.77
N TYR A 183 -1.16 -20.15 -6.48
CA TYR A 183 -1.65 -18.76 -6.43
C TYR A 183 -2.22 -18.32 -7.79
N GLU A 184 -1.46 -18.56 -8.86
CA GLU A 184 -1.82 -18.24 -10.24
C GLU A 184 -3.11 -18.96 -10.69
N ASN A 185 -3.30 -20.21 -10.24
CA ASN A 185 -4.55 -20.94 -10.48
C ASN A 185 -5.72 -20.41 -9.64
N MET A 186 -5.48 -20.08 -8.36
CA MET A 186 -6.47 -19.45 -7.48
C MET A 186 -6.95 -18.12 -8.05
N TRP A 187 -6.03 -17.27 -8.50
CA TRP A 187 -6.33 -16.00 -9.14
C TRP A 187 -7.27 -16.19 -10.33
N SER A 188 -6.87 -17.04 -11.28
CA SER A 188 -7.65 -17.30 -12.48
C SER A 188 -9.03 -17.90 -12.17
N HIS A 189 -9.12 -18.75 -11.15
CA HIS A 189 -10.37 -19.33 -10.66
C HIS A 189 -11.30 -18.25 -10.10
N ALA A 190 -10.80 -17.42 -9.18
CA ALA A 190 -11.55 -16.32 -8.58
C ALA A 190 -12.01 -15.30 -9.64
N VAL A 191 -11.13 -14.88 -10.57
CA VAL A 191 -11.50 -13.91 -11.61
C VAL A 191 -12.66 -14.41 -12.46
N ARG A 192 -12.65 -15.68 -12.89
CA ARG A 192 -13.75 -16.25 -13.68
C ARG A 192 -15.04 -16.31 -12.89
N PHE A 193 -14.99 -16.72 -11.62
CA PHE A 193 -16.16 -16.77 -10.75
C PHE A 193 -16.74 -15.36 -10.54
N LEU A 194 -15.91 -14.39 -10.16
CA LEU A 194 -16.32 -13.03 -9.86
C LEU A 194 -16.88 -12.32 -11.10
N ARG A 195 -16.22 -12.40 -12.26
CA ARG A 195 -16.74 -11.80 -13.51
C ARG A 195 -18.10 -12.38 -13.93
N SER A 196 -18.35 -13.66 -13.65
CA SER A 196 -19.62 -14.32 -13.95
C SER A 196 -20.75 -13.91 -13.00
N ASN A 197 -20.42 -13.45 -11.79
CA ASN A 197 -21.38 -13.22 -10.72
C ASN A 197 -21.53 -11.76 -10.29
N LEU A 198 -20.57 -10.89 -10.59
CA LEU A 198 -20.49 -9.48 -10.23
C LEU A 198 -20.05 -8.66 -11.45
N ALA A 199 -20.87 -8.66 -12.50
CA ALA A 199 -20.59 -7.89 -13.72
C ALA A 199 -20.39 -6.40 -13.40
N GLY A 200 -19.29 -5.83 -13.90
CA GLY A 200 -18.98 -4.40 -13.76
C GLY A 200 -18.26 -4.01 -12.47
N VAL A 201 -18.04 -4.93 -11.52
CA VAL A 201 -17.22 -4.67 -10.33
C VAL A 201 -15.74 -4.89 -10.70
N PRO A 202 -14.86 -3.87 -10.63
CA PRO A 202 -13.46 -4.02 -11.00
C PRO A 202 -12.72 -4.99 -10.08
N ILE A 203 -11.89 -5.84 -10.68
CA ILE A 203 -10.98 -6.75 -9.98
C ILE A 203 -9.57 -6.13 -9.93
N ALA A 204 -9.03 -6.02 -8.73
CA ALA A 204 -7.70 -5.51 -8.45
C ALA A 204 -6.74 -6.62 -8.03
N GLY A 205 -5.46 -6.45 -8.36
CA GLY A 205 -4.38 -7.32 -7.93
C GLY A 205 -3.17 -7.25 -8.87
N PRO A 206 -2.16 -8.10 -8.65
CA PRO A 206 -2.05 -9.14 -7.62
C PRO A 206 -1.64 -8.63 -6.23
N SER A 207 -1.42 -7.31 -6.06
CA SER A 207 -0.96 -6.68 -4.81
C SER A 207 0.31 -7.31 -4.26
N MET A 208 1.33 -7.49 -5.12
CA MET A 208 2.65 -7.95 -4.68
C MET A 208 3.27 -6.96 -3.69
N ALA A 209 3.96 -7.49 -2.68
CA ALA A 209 4.81 -6.72 -1.77
C ALA A 209 6.00 -6.11 -2.52
N PHE A 210 6.55 -6.84 -3.49
CA PHE A 210 7.69 -6.39 -4.29
C PHE A 210 7.24 -5.81 -5.63
N ARG A 211 7.83 -4.65 -5.97
CA ARG A 211 7.52 -3.88 -7.18
C ARG A 211 7.62 -4.67 -8.51
N PRO A 212 6.89 -4.22 -9.55
CA PRO A 212 7.04 -4.72 -10.91
C PRO A 212 8.47 -4.57 -11.43
N ALA A 213 8.98 -5.66 -12.01
CA ALA A 213 10.28 -5.70 -12.67
C ALA A 213 10.36 -6.91 -13.59
N THR A 214 11.06 -6.79 -14.71
CA THR A 214 11.32 -7.94 -15.61
C THR A 214 12.19 -9.02 -14.97
N SER A 215 12.98 -8.66 -13.95
CA SER A 215 13.74 -9.60 -13.11
C SER A 215 12.92 -10.23 -11.99
N ASN A 216 11.72 -9.73 -11.71
CA ASN A 216 10.85 -10.28 -10.67
C ASN A 216 10.00 -11.42 -11.26
N THR A 217 10.29 -12.66 -10.83
CA THR A 217 9.62 -13.86 -11.33
C THR A 217 8.15 -13.94 -10.92
N TRP A 218 7.78 -13.32 -9.80
CA TRP A 218 6.37 -13.22 -9.39
C TRP A 218 5.55 -12.45 -10.43
N TRP A 219 6.03 -11.29 -10.85
CA TRP A 219 5.37 -10.48 -11.89
C TRP A 219 5.38 -11.12 -13.27
N THR A 220 6.54 -11.55 -13.76
CA THR A 220 6.63 -12.09 -15.13
C THR A 220 5.78 -13.34 -15.33
N ARG A 221 5.74 -14.25 -14.35
CA ARG A 221 4.88 -15.42 -14.41
C ARG A 221 3.41 -15.08 -14.23
N PHE A 222 3.06 -14.18 -13.30
CA PHE A 222 1.68 -13.71 -13.13
C PHE A 222 1.14 -13.09 -14.42
N LEU A 223 1.87 -12.15 -15.04
CA LEU A 223 1.44 -11.51 -16.29
C LEU A 223 1.30 -12.53 -17.44
N GLN A 224 2.21 -13.50 -17.53
CA GLN A 224 2.10 -14.60 -18.49
C GLN A 224 0.85 -15.45 -18.25
N LYS A 225 0.56 -15.78 -16.98
CA LYS A 225 -0.60 -16.58 -16.59
C LYS A 225 -1.90 -15.86 -16.94
N VAL A 226 -2.07 -14.62 -16.51
CA VAL A 226 -3.33 -13.89 -16.72
C VAL A 226 -3.59 -13.57 -18.19
N LYS A 227 -2.53 -13.42 -18.99
CA LYS A 227 -2.64 -13.37 -20.46
C LYS A 227 -3.19 -14.68 -21.02
N ASN A 228 -2.58 -15.81 -20.66
CA ASN A 228 -2.96 -17.13 -21.19
C ASN A 228 -4.37 -17.54 -20.79
N ASP A 229 -4.76 -17.21 -19.57
CA ASP A 229 -6.06 -17.58 -19.00
C ASP A 229 -7.18 -16.56 -19.30
N ASN A 230 -6.85 -15.41 -19.90
CA ASN A 230 -7.74 -14.26 -20.09
C ASN A 230 -8.35 -13.75 -18.76
N THR A 231 -7.50 -13.63 -17.73
CA THR A 231 -7.86 -13.27 -16.36
C THR A 231 -7.07 -12.06 -15.85
N ALA A 232 -6.63 -11.19 -16.77
CA ALA A 232 -5.94 -9.94 -16.41
C ALA A 232 -6.84 -9.09 -15.48
N PRO A 233 -6.30 -8.48 -14.41
CA PRO A 233 -7.06 -7.57 -13.56
C PRO A 233 -7.53 -6.35 -14.35
N ASP A 234 -8.57 -5.71 -13.85
CA ASP A 234 -9.02 -4.41 -14.36
C ASP A 234 -8.18 -3.26 -13.76
N VAL A 235 -7.61 -3.51 -12.57
CA VAL A 235 -6.74 -2.60 -11.80
C VAL A 235 -5.48 -3.34 -11.38
N TYR A 236 -4.31 -2.90 -11.85
CA TYR A 236 -3.04 -3.48 -11.39
C TYR A 236 -2.61 -2.83 -10.07
N SER A 237 -2.32 -3.64 -9.05
CA SER A 237 -1.91 -3.16 -7.74
C SER A 237 -0.63 -3.81 -7.23
N TRP A 238 0.11 -3.04 -6.44
CA TRP A 238 1.36 -3.43 -5.77
C TRP A 238 1.66 -2.46 -4.63
N HIS A 239 2.59 -2.84 -3.75
CA HIS A 239 2.93 -2.03 -2.58
C HIS A 239 4.26 -1.31 -2.74
N LEU A 240 4.42 -0.23 -1.99
CA LEU A 240 5.65 0.55 -1.91
C LEU A 240 6.03 0.80 -0.44
N GLU A 241 6.26 -0.29 0.29
CA GLU A 241 6.62 -0.31 1.72
C GLU A 241 8.05 -0.82 1.97
N GLY A 242 8.90 -0.75 0.94
CA GLY A 242 10.31 -1.13 1.05
C GLY A 242 11.13 -0.22 1.96
N ASP A 243 12.44 -0.51 2.04
CA ASP A 243 13.40 0.35 2.75
C ASP A 243 13.38 1.77 2.16
N THR A 244 13.45 2.79 3.02
CA THR A 244 13.44 4.21 2.62
C THR A 244 14.58 4.59 1.68
N ASN A 245 15.67 3.82 1.67
CA ASN A 245 16.83 4.04 0.79
C ASN A 245 16.82 3.13 -0.45
N ASP A 246 15.83 2.25 -0.61
CA ASP A 246 15.68 1.46 -1.82
C ASP A 246 15.17 2.36 -2.95
N ALA A 247 16.05 2.65 -3.91
CA ALA A 247 15.71 3.47 -5.07
C ALA A 247 14.61 2.86 -5.96
N THR A 248 14.25 1.59 -5.75
CA THR A 248 13.16 0.91 -6.45
C THR A 248 11.82 0.98 -5.69
N ASN A 249 11.84 1.42 -4.43
CA ASN A 249 10.65 1.77 -3.65
C ASN A 249 10.14 3.16 -4.04
N ASP A 250 9.85 3.34 -5.32
CA ASP A 250 9.51 4.61 -5.93
C ASP A 250 8.40 4.41 -6.99
N LEU A 251 7.43 5.34 -7.02
CA LEU A 251 6.30 5.24 -7.93
C LEU A 251 6.73 5.39 -9.39
N GLN A 252 7.64 6.31 -9.70
CA GLN A 252 8.10 6.50 -11.08
C GLN A 252 8.78 5.22 -11.60
N PHE A 253 9.67 4.66 -10.79
CA PHE A 253 10.34 3.41 -11.14
C PHE A 253 9.34 2.27 -11.37
N SER A 254 8.42 2.05 -10.43
CA SER A 254 7.47 0.93 -10.52
C SER A 254 6.41 1.11 -11.62
N HIS A 255 5.90 2.33 -11.80
CA HIS A 255 4.97 2.68 -12.88
C HIS A 255 5.56 2.37 -14.26
N ASP A 256 6.75 2.88 -14.57
CA ASP A 256 7.37 2.71 -15.89
C ASP A 256 7.68 1.23 -16.18
N ASN A 257 8.11 0.49 -15.16
CA ASN A 257 8.29 -0.96 -15.28
C ASN A 257 6.96 -1.67 -15.56
N MET A 258 5.89 -1.35 -14.85
CA MET A 258 4.58 -1.95 -15.09
C MET A 258 4.11 -1.70 -16.53
N VAL A 259 4.12 -0.45 -16.98
CA VAL A 259 3.71 -0.06 -18.34
C VAL A 259 4.51 -0.84 -19.39
N ASN A 260 5.83 -0.92 -19.25
CA ASN A 260 6.68 -1.65 -20.17
C ASN A 260 6.38 -3.15 -20.18
N MET A 261 6.14 -3.74 -19.01
CA MET A 261 5.77 -5.15 -18.90
C MET A 261 4.41 -5.42 -19.54
N LEU A 262 3.37 -4.63 -19.24
CA LEU A 262 2.04 -4.79 -19.84
C LEU A 262 2.09 -4.70 -21.36
N ASN A 263 2.82 -3.72 -21.92
CA ASN A 263 3.06 -3.62 -23.36
C ASN A 263 3.73 -4.88 -23.93
N SER A 264 4.74 -5.41 -23.24
CA SER A 264 5.48 -6.61 -23.68
C SER A 264 4.61 -7.88 -23.68
N TYR A 265 3.69 -7.99 -22.73
CA TYR A 265 2.72 -9.08 -22.70
C TYR A 265 1.50 -8.83 -23.60
N GLY A 266 1.30 -7.61 -24.13
CA GLY A 266 0.11 -7.25 -24.89
C GLY A 266 -1.15 -7.20 -24.03
N LEU A 267 -1.00 -6.79 -22.77
CA LEU A 267 -2.08 -6.62 -21.81
C LEU A 267 -2.57 -5.17 -21.81
N HIS A 268 -3.85 -4.97 -21.48
CA HIS A 268 -4.42 -3.64 -21.37
C HIS A 268 -3.79 -2.88 -20.19
N ILE A 269 -3.42 -1.63 -20.42
CA ILE A 269 -2.99 -0.71 -19.38
C ILE A 269 -4.25 -0.07 -18.79
N GLY A 270 -4.66 -0.59 -17.63
CA GLY A 270 -5.79 -0.08 -16.84
C GLY A 270 -5.36 0.91 -15.76
N GLU A 271 -6.17 0.99 -14.71
CA GLU A 271 -5.85 1.77 -13.51
C GLU A 271 -4.70 1.10 -12.73
N PHE A 272 -3.86 1.91 -12.09
CA PHE A 272 -2.87 1.45 -11.12
C PHE A 272 -3.22 1.94 -9.72
N VAL A 273 -3.08 1.06 -8.74
CA VAL A 273 -3.37 1.36 -7.33
C VAL A 273 -2.20 0.92 -6.46
N ILE A 274 -1.69 1.86 -5.65
CA ILE A 274 -0.76 1.57 -4.55
C ILE A 274 -1.58 1.64 -3.26
N ASP A 275 -2.15 0.51 -2.86
CA ASP A 275 -3.05 0.47 -1.69
C ASP A 275 -2.31 0.36 -0.35
N GLU A 276 -1.01 0.05 -0.37
CA GLU A 276 -0.10 0.15 0.78
C GLU A 276 1.21 0.85 0.34
N TYR A 277 1.58 1.91 1.04
CA TYR A 277 2.82 2.67 0.83
C TYR A 277 3.25 3.30 2.15
N ALA A 278 4.52 3.73 2.18
CA ALA A 278 5.18 4.29 3.35
C ALA A 278 5.36 3.28 4.49
N ASN A 279 6.61 2.89 4.73
CA ASN A 279 6.95 2.11 5.91
C ASN A 279 6.76 2.95 7.20
N GLN A 280 6.87 2.31 8.37
CA GLN A 280 6.64 2.95 9.66
C GLN A 280 7.44 4.26 9.88
N ASP A 281 8.68 4.33 9.42
CA ASP A 281 9.55 5.51 9.60
C ASP A 281 9.15 6.68 8.67
N GLU A 282 8.37 6.38 7.63
CA GLU A 282 7.85 7.34 6.66
C GLU A 282 6.45 7.86 7.00
N GLN A 283 5.75 7.23 7.95
CA GLN A 283 4.43 7.64 8.48
C GLN A 283 4.53 8.88 9.39
N GLN A 284 5.16 9.94 8.88
CA GLN A 284 5.37 11.23 9.52
C GLN A 284 5.29 12.35 8.48
N PRO A 285 5.10 13.63 8.88
CA PRO A 285 4.87 14.72 7.92
C PRO A 285 5.92 14.85 6.81
N GLY A 286 7.19 14.58 7.11
CA GLY A 286 8.28 14.62 6.13
C GLY A 286 8.15 13.54 5.05
N GLY A 287 7.90 12.29 5.45
CA GLY A 287 7.68 11.18 4.52
C GLY A 287 6.37 11.33 3.75
N ALA A 288 5.29 11.72 4.44
CA ALA A 288 4.00 11.99 3.81
C ALA A 288 4.08 13.04 2.70
N ALA A 289 4.85 14.13 2.91
CA ALA A 289 5.05 15.15 1.88
C ALA A 289 5.73 14.60 0.62
N TRP A 290 6.67 13.65 0.76
CA TRP A 290 7.32 13.00 -0.37
C TRP A 290 6.35 12.09 -1.13
N TRP A 291 5.57 11.25 -0.42
CA TRP A 291 4.58 10.36 -1.03
C TRP A 291 3.47 11.12 -1.75
N ILE A 292 2.88 12.15 -1.11
CA ILE A 292 1.87 13.03 -1.72
C ILE A 292 2.43 13.64 -3.01
N ALA A 293 3.63 14.24 -2.94
CA ALA A 293 4.24 14.86 -4.12
C ALA A 293 4.57 13.84 -5.22
N ASN A 294 4.98 12.63 -4.88
CA ASN A 294 5.25 11.58 -5.85
C ASN A 294 3.98 11.10 -6.54
N PHE A 295 2.90 10.85 -5.82
CA PHE A 295 1.66 10.38 -6.41
C PHE A 295 1.00 11.45 -7.29
N GLU A 296 1.01 12.72 -6.87
CA GLU A 296 0.42 13.83 -7.65
C GLU A 296 1.22 14.19 -8.93
N ARG A 297 2.47 13.72 -9.09
CA ARG A 297 3.21 13.86 -10.36
C ARG A 297 2.62 13.03 -11.49
N TRP A 298 1.82 12.01 -11.17
CA TRP A 298 1.21 11.08 -12.12
C TRP A 298 -0.30 11.33 -12.23
N ASN A 299 -0.70 12.60 -12.20
CA ASN A 299 -2.08 13.03 -12.38
C ASN A 299 -2.62 12.82 -13.78
#